data_AF-D9X581-F1
#
_entry.id   AF-D9X581-F1
#
_cell.length_a   1.000
_cell.length_b   1.000
_cell.length_c   1.000
_cell.angle_alpha   90.00
_cell.angle_beta   90.00
_cell.angle_gamma   90.00
#
_symmetry.space_group_name_H-M   'P 1'
#
loop_
_entity.id
_entity.type
_entity.pdbx_description
1 polymer ?
#
loop_
_entity_poly.entity_id
_entity_poly.type
_entity_poly.pdbx_seq_one_letter_code
_entity_poly.pdbx_strand_id
1 'polypeptide(L)'
;MGARSGRGRWRGRRPPRSGRGARRAGDAGDGPRRGRAEPARGHAVGVAVHRRGLPPPCSPRGCESSGATTSRPAETLLLGHEGRYGEPRSAAAALARLRGGPVPPDPPQRSAEPGSQSSLFEPQGVHLPLADLLAVYAEQQRRHERAGHPDRMRLLTAAESAGMLVAAEMNRSGLPWRAEVHRAVLHDLLGERYAGGGEPRRLAELADEVSTAFGRRVRPDLPADVVKAFAQAGIKVSSTRKWEIESVDHPAVKPLLEYKKLYRIWVAHGWSWLQDWVREGRFRPEFLAGGTVTGRWVTNGGGGLQIPKVIRRAVVADPGWRLVVADADQMEPRVLAAISRDPGLMEVAGRESDLYQSVSDRAFSGDRAQAKLAVLGAVYGQTSGDGLKNLAALRRRFPRAVAYVDEAARAGEEGRLVRTWLGRTCPPAARATDEAAEEAGIPLSEDDTQRDAQQWVPGYASTNARARGRFARNFVVQGSAADWALLLLAALRKTCAELSAELVFFQHDEVIVHCPEEETAAVVTAIREAAALAGRLTFGETPVRFPFTTAVVECYADAK
;
A
#
# COMPACT_ATOMS: atom_id res chain seq x y z
N MET A 1 51.65 -36.22 -11.47
CA MET A 1 52.83 -36.94 -12.01
C MET A 1 53.50 -37.68 -10.87
N GLY A 2 53.70 -38.99 -11.00
CA GLY A 2 54.22 -39.86 -9.94
C GLY A 2 53.49 -41.21 -9.95
N ALA A 3 53.94 -42.09 -10.83
CA ALA A 3 53.34 -43.39 -11.16
C ALA A 3 53.84 -44.53 -10.25
N ARG A 4 53.17 -45.70 -10.41
CA ARG A 4 53.53 -47.11 -10.07
C ARG A 4 52.74 -47.68 -8.89
N SER A 5 51.72 -48.53 -9.12
CA SER A 5 51.77 -49.97 -9.54
C SER A 5 52.52 -50.83 -8.52
N GLY A 6 52.03 -51.94 -7.94
CA GLY A 6 50.82 -52.72 -8.13
C GLY A 6 51.03 -54.12 -7.50
N ARG A 7 49.97 -54.94 -7.54
CA ARG A 7 49.91 -56.41 -7.39
C ARG A 7 49.90 -56.99 -5.97
N GLY A 8 48.84 -57.74 -5.69
CA GLY A 8 48.76 -58.80 -4.69
C GLY A 8 47.38 -59.45 -4.75
N ARG A 9 47.30 -60.64 -5.34
CA ARG A 9 46.07 -61.32 -5.78
C ARG A 9 46.05 -62.71 -5.11
N TRP A 10 44.83 -63.20 -4.85
CA TRP A 10 44.42 -64.62 -4.68
C TRP A 10 44.54 -65.32 -3.32
N ARG A 11 43.37 -65.79 -2.84
CA ARG A 11 42.92 -67.19 -2.58
C ARG A 11 41.88 -67.08 -1.44
N GLY A 12 40.58 -67.37 -1.60
CA GLY A 12 39.94 -68.49 -2.29
C GLY A 12 39.54 -69.52 -1.23
N ARG A 13 38.25 -69.59 -0.87
CA ARG A 13 37.50 -70.79 -0.45
C ARG A 13 36.03 -70.46 -0.08
N ARG A 14 35.11 -70.97 -0.90
CA ARG A 14 33.72 -71.36 -0.61
C ARG A 14 33.71 -72.90 -0.51
N PRO A 15 32.61 -73.61 -0.13
CA PRO A 15 31.38 -73.28 0.61
C PRO A 15 31.16 -74.34 1.75
N PRO A 16 29.93 -74.61 2.29
CA PRO A 16 28.87 -75.32 1.56
C PRO A 16 27.45 -74.74 1.73
N ARG A 17 26.57 -75.22 0.83
CA ARG A 17 25.13 -74.95 0.72
C ARG A 17 24.31 -75.91 1.58
N SER A 18 23.15 -75.45 2.06
CA SER A 18 21.85 -76.14 2.04
C SER A 18 20.80 -75.06 2.40
N GLY A 19 19.57 -74.97 1.88
CA GLY A 19 18.75 -75.80 1.01
C GLY A 19 17.29 -75.53 1.40
N ARG A 20 16.37 -75.45 0.41
CA ARG A 20 14.90 -75.21 0.49
C ARG A 20 14.52 -73.73 0.58
N GLY A 21 13.59 -73.14 -0.17
CA GLY A 21 12.60 -73.46 -1.21
C GLY A 21 11.74 -72.17 -1.31
N ALA A 22 11.09 -71.72 -2.38
CA ALA A 22 10.64 -72.28 -3.62
C ALA A 22 10.62 -71.18 -4.71
N ARG A 23 10.62 -71.59 -5.98
CA ARG A 23 10.54 -70.73 -7.17
C ARG A 23 9.13 -70.77 -7.76
N ARG A 24 8.74 -69.65 -8.39
CA ARG A 24 8.08 -69.45 -9.71
C ARG A 24 7.00 -68.37 -9.59
N ALA A 25 6.80 -67.46 -10.53
CA ALA A 25 7.54 -67.03 -11.72
C ALA A 25 6.84 -65.76 -12.23
N GLY A 26 7.61 -64.83 -12.83
CA GLY A 26 7.07 -63.68 -13.55
C GLY A 26 8.07 -62.53 -13.60
N ASP A 27 9.13 -62.69 -14.40
CA ASP A 27 10.08 -61.63 -14.74
C ASP A 27 10.03 -61.40 -16.25
N ALA A 28 9.77 -60.15 -16.67
CA ALA A 28 10.15 -59.60 -17.96
C ALA A 28 10.09 -58.07 -17.82
N GLY A 29 11.26 -57.44 -17.73
CA GLY A 29 11.42 -56.03 -17.41
C GLY A 29 11.13 -55.06 -18.56
N ASP A 30 11.07 -53.78 -18.20
CA ASP A 30 11.74 -52.69 -18.92
C ASP A 30 11.85 -51.45 -18.01
N GLY A 31 12.84 -50.59 -18.26
CA GLY A 31 13.34 -49.52 -17.37
C GLY A 31 12.37 -48.39 -16.95
N PRO A 32 12.84 -47.44 -16.10
CA PRO A 32 11.97 -46.51 -15.40
C PRO A 32 11.43 -45.43 -16.35
N ARG A 33 10.12 -45.46 -16.59
CA ARG A 33 9.38 -44.36 -17.23
C ARG A 33 9.28 -43.19 -16.27
N ARG A 34 9.86 -42.05 -16.70
CA ARG A 34 9.70 -40.73 -16.07
C ARG A 34 8.21 -40.38 -16.00
N GLY A 35 7.65 -40.36 -14.80
CA GLY A 35 6.31 -39.84 -14.54
C GLY A 35 6.28 -38.33 -14.79
N ARG A 36 5.41 -37.91 -15.72
CA ARG A 36 5.09 -36.50 -15.97
C ARG A 36 4.45 -35.91 -14.71
N ALA A 37 5.04 -34.84 -14.19
CA ALA A 37 4.38 -33.98 -13.21
C ALA A 37 3.22 -33.24 -13.90
N GLU A 38 2.01 -33.37 -13.35
CA GLU A 38 0.87 -32.51 -13.69
C GLU A 38 1.19 -31.04 -13.36
N PRO A 39 0.83 -30.06 -14.21
CA PRO A 39 0.99 -28.66 -13.87
C PRO A 39 -0.06 -28.25 -12.83
N ALA A 40 0.42 -27.79 -11.68
CA ALA A 40 -0.36 -27.33 -10.54
C ALA A 40 -1.22 -26.10 -10.85
N ARG A 41 -2.52 -26.19 -10.51
CA ARG A 41 -3.45 -25.25 -9.80
C ARG A 41 -3.29 -23.70 -9.85
N GLY A 42 -2.39 -23.10 -10.62
CA GLY A 42 -2.25 -21.64 -10.78
C GLY A 42 -3.20 -21.04 -11.83
N HIS A 43 -3.62 -21.82 -12.83
CA HIS A 43 -4.53 -21.36 -13.89
C HIS A 43 -5.99 -21.17 -13.41
N ALA A 44 -6.40 -21.82 -12.32
CA ALA A 44 -7.78 -21.78 -11.85
C ALA A 44 -8.14 -20.45 -11.17
N VAL A 45 -7.16 -19.70 -10.63
CA VAL A 45 -7.43 -18.43 -9.95
C VAL A 45 -7.70 -17.30 -10.94
N GLY A 46 -7.03 -17.29 -12.11
CA GLY A 46 -7.25 -16.28 -13.15
C GLY A 46 -8.54 -16.46 -13.96
N VAL A 47 -9.05 -17.69 -14.07
CA VAL A 47 -10.26 -18.00 -14.86
C VAL A 47 -11.53 -18.03 -14.00
N ALA A 48 -11.43 -18.28 -12.69
CA ALA A 48 -12.58 -18.34 -11.78
C ALA A 48 -13.17 -16.97 -11.40
N VAL A 49 -12.52 -15.86 -11.75
CA VAL A 49 -13.06 -14.49 -11.55
C VAL A 49 -14.17 -14.15 -12.56
N HIS A 50 -14.43 -15.02 -13.54
CA HIS A 50 -15.39 -14.76 -14.63
C HIS A 50 -16.53 -15.77 -14.77
N ARG A 51 -16.78 -16.63 -13.77
CA ARG A 51 -17.92 -17.55 -13.85
C ARG A 51 -18.82 -17.52 -12.61
N ARG A 52 -19.98 -16.86 -12.85
CA ARG A 52 -21.31 -16.92 -12.20
C ARG A 52 -21.63 -15.77 -11.22
N GLY A 53 -22.75 -15.11 -11.49
CA GLY A 53 -23.41 -14.13 -10.63
C GLY A 53 -23.36 -12.67 -11.14
N LEU A 54 -23.84 -12.37 -12.35
CA LEU A 54 -24.13 -10.99 -12.74
C LEU A 54 -25.41 -10.52 -12.01
N PRO A 55 -25.39 -9.44 -11.20
CA PRO A 55 -26.61 -8.75 -10.81
C PRO A 55 -27.29 -8.15 -12.05
N PRO A 56 -28.60 -7.79 -12.00
CA PRO A 56 -29.34 -7.32 -13.18
C PRO A 56 -28.65 -6.11 -13.81
N PRO A 57 -28.80 -5.92 -15.14
CA PRO A 57 -27.95 -5.02 -15.91
C PRO A 57 -28.01 -3.59 -15.36
N CYS A 58 -26.86 -3.10 -14.91
CA CYS A 58 -26.63 -1.67 -14.80
C CYS A 58 -26.98 -1.01 -16.14
N SER A 59 -27.67 0.12 -16.08
CA SER A 59 -28.04 0.97 -17.22
C SER A 59 -26.91 1.06 -18.27
N PRO A 60 -27.23 1.14 -19.59
CA PRO A 60 -26.25 1.06 -20.68
C PRO A 60 -25.04 1.99 -20.57
N ARG A 61 -25.15 3.08 -19.81
CA ARG A 61 -24.06 4.04 -19.57
C ARG A 61 -22.98 3.55 -18.59
N GLY A 62 -23.23 2.47 -17.84
CA GLY A 62 -22.28 1.92 -16.86
C GLY A 62 -21.41 0.77 -17.39
N CYS A 63 -21.75 0.19 -18.54
CA CYS A 63 -21.06 -0.98 -19.11
C CYS A 63 -19.94 -0.63 -20.11
N GLU A 64 -19.87 0.63 -20.58
CA GLU A 64 -18.89 1.10 -21.58
C GLU A 64 -17.43 1.08 -21.06
N SER A 65 -17.22 0.92 -19.76
CA SER A 65 -15.89 0.86 -19.11
C SER A 65 -15.35 -0.56 -18.84
N SER A 66 -16.15 -1.60 -19.08
CA SER A 66 -15.82 -2.97 -18.64
C SER A 66 -14.77 -3.70 -19.50
N GLY A 67 -14.49 -3.23 -20.73
CA GLY A 67 -13.38 -3.74 -21.55
C GLY A 67 -12.01 -3.15 -21.17
N ALA A 68 -11.99 -2.11 -20.32
CA ALA A 68 -10.79 -1.35 -19.95
C ALA A 68 -10.15 -1.78 -18.62
N THR A 69 -10.78 -2.71 -17.89
CA THR A 69 -10.39 -3.03 -16.49
C THR A 69 -9.16 -3.92 -16.38
N THR A 70 -8.82 -4.72 -17.39
CA THR A 70 -7.64 -5.62 -17.35
C THR A 70 -6.47 -5.14 -18.21
N SER A 71 -6.74 -4.48 -19.34
CA SER A 71 -5.69 -4.11 -20.30
C SER A 71 -4.77 -3.00 -19.79
N ARG A 72 -5.33 -1.98 -19.12
CA ARG A 72 -4.59 -0.79 -18.65
C ARG A 72 -3.66 -1.09 -17.46
N PRO A 73 -4.08 -1.86 -16.43
CA PRO A 73 -3.16 -2.33 -15.39
C PRO A 73 -2.00 -3.15 -15.95
N ALA A 74 -2.29 -4.09 -16.85
CA ALA A 74 -1.30 -4.94 -17.47
C ALA A 74 -0.24 -4.12 -18.22
N GLU A 75 -0.66 -3.16 -19.07
CA GLU A 75 0.28 -2.30 -19.77
C GLU A 75 1.13 -1.45 -18.81
N THR A 76 0.53 -0.90 -17.76
CA THR A 76 1.26 -0.09 -16.77
C THR A 76 2.42 -0.88 -16.16
N LEU A 77 2.13 -2.10 -15.69
CA LEU A 77 3.11 -2.97 -15.06
C LEU A 77 4.16 -3.49 -16.05
N LEU A 78 3.73 -3.96 -17.23
CA LEU A 78 4.63 -4.53 -18.24
C LEU A 78 5.56 -3.47 -18.85
N LEU A 79 5.07 -2.26 -19.14
CA LEU A 79 5.92 -1.16 -19.61
C LEU A 79 6.93 -0.75 -18.52
N GLY A 80 6.50 -0.66 -17.26
CA GLY A 80 7.40 -0.42 -16.14
C GLY A 80 8.47 -1.51 -16.01
N HIS A 81 8.08 -2.78 -16.17
CA HIS A 81 8.99 -3.92 -16.14
C HIS A 81 10.07 -3.85 -17.23
N GLU A 82 9.71 -3.36 -18.42
CA GLU A 82 10.58 -3.15 -19.57
C GLU A 82 11.40 -1.85 -19.50
N GLY A 83 11.24 -1.05 -18.43
CA GLY A 83 11.91 0.25 -18.28
C GLY A 83 11.30 1.37 -19.12
N ARG A 84 10.13 1.14 -19.71
CA ARG A 84 9.40 2.06 -20.61
C ARG A 84 8.36 2.90 -19.87
N TYR A 85 8.75 3.46 -18.73
CA TYR A 85 7.86 4.28 -17.90
C TYR A 85 7.30 5.46 -18.67
N GLY A 86 6.08 5.89 -18.32
CA GLY A 86 5.45 7.09 -18.87
C GLY A 86 5.03 6.97 -20.33
N GLU A 87 5.26 5.83 -20.98
CA GLU A 87 4.58 5.56 -22.25
C GLU A 87 3.08 5.39 -22.02
N PRO A 88 2.24 5.74 -23.01
CA PRO A 88 0.80 5.54 -22.93
C PRO A 88 0.45 4.07 -22.55
N ARG A 89 -0.65 3.82 -21.86
CA ARG A 89 -1.04 2.50 -21.32
C ARG A 89 -2.46 2.08 -21.73
N SER A 90 -3.14 2.87 -22.55
CA SER A 90 -4.43 2.50 -23.12
C SER A 90 -4.33 1.29 -24.04
N ALA A 91 -5.43 0.56 -24.20
CA ALA A 91 -5.49 -0.57 -25.13
C ALA A 91 -5.19 -0.13 -26.58
N ALA A 92 -5.64 1.06 -26.98
CA ALA A 92 -5.34 1.64 -28.29
C ALA A 92 -3.85 1.89 -28.48
N ALA A 93 -3.17 2.41 -27.46
CA ALA A 93 -1.73 2.59 -27.47
C ALA A 93 -0.97 1.26 -27.51
N ALA A 94 -1.43 0.25 -26.78
CA ALA A 94 -0.87 -1.10 -26.83
C ALA A 94 -1.01 -1.73 -28.23
N LEU A 95 -2.18 -1.58 -28.86
CA LEU A 95 -2.43 -2.07 -30.21
C LEU A 95 -1.55 -1.35 -31.25
N ALA A 96 -1.42 -0.03 -31.14
CA ALA A 96 -0.55 0.76 -32.01
C ALA A 96 0.90 0.29 -31.92
N ARG A 97 1.43 0.05 -30.71
CA ARG A 97 2.77 -0.54 -30.52
C ARG A 97 2.89 -1.92 -31.14
N LEU A 98 1.89 -2.78 -30.94
CA LEU A 98 1.86 -4.13 -31.50
C LEU A 98 1.91 -4.12 -33.03
N ARG A 99 1.26 -3.14 -33.67
CA ARG A 99 1.21 -2.99 -35.13
C ARG A 99 2.35 -2.13 -35.72
N GLY A 100 3.22 -1.56 -34.89
CA GLY A 100 4.26 -0.63 -35.34
C GLY A 100 3.73 0.73 -35.84
N GLY A 101 2.53 1.12 -35.40
CA GLY A 101 1.90 2.40 -35.74
C GLY A 101 2.19 3.53 -34.74
N PRO A 102 1.76 4.77 -35.03
CA PRO A 102 1.88 5.89 -34.11
C PRO A 102 1.08 5.65 -32.82
N VAL A 103 1.73 5.82 -31.66
CA VAL A 103 1.14 5.54 -30.35
C VAL A 103 0.30 6.73 -29.90
N PRO A 104 -1.04 6.62 -29.79
CA PRO A 104 -1.87 7.70 -29.27
C PRO A 104 -1.54 7.98 -27.80
N PRO A 105 -1.66 9.25 -27.35
CA PRO A 105 -1.58 9.57 -25.93
C PRO A 105 -2.73 8.89 -25.18
N ASP A 106 -2.53 8.66 -23.88
CA ASP A 106 -3.63 8.21 -23.04
C ASP A 106 -4.67 9.32 -22.88
N PRO A 107 -5.96 8.95 -22.74
CA PRO A 107 -6.96 9.93 -22.34
C PRO A 107 -6.56 10.52 -20.98
N PRO A 108 -6.79 11.83 -20.78
CA PRO A 108 -6.48 12.47 -19.50
C PRO A 108 -7.17 11.70 -18.38
N GLN A 109 -6.46 11.53 -17.26
CA GLN A 109 -7.07 10.98 -16.08
C GLN A 109 -8.14 11.96 -15.62
N ARG A 110 -9.37 11.47 -15.43
CA ARG A 110 -10.48 12.33 -15.03
C ARG A 110 -10.12 12.98 -13.70
N SER A 111 -10.03 14.30 -13.67
CA SER A 111 -10.12 15.05 -12.43
C SER A 111 -11.59 15.03 -12.04
N ALA A 112 -11.95 14.37 -10.94
CA ALA A 112 -13.25 14.59 -10.34
C ALA A 112 -13.20 15.98 -9.72
N GLU A 113 -13.45 17.01 -10.54
CA GLU A 113 -13.67 18.34 -10.00
C GLU A 113 -15.02 18.34 -9.30
N PRO A 114 -15.06 18.64 -7.99
CA PRO A 114 -16.32 18.63 -7.26
C PRO A 114 -17.33 19.61 -7.86
N GLY A 115 -18.57 19.16 -8.03
CA GLY A 115 -19.62 19.96 -8.65
C GLY A 115 -19.53 20.13 -10.17
N SER A 116 -18.48 19.61 -10.83
CA SER A 116 -18.41 19.61 -12.30
C SER A 116 -19.43 18.63 -12.90
N GLN A 117 -20.26 19.13 -13.81
CA GLN A 117 -21.02 18.27 -14.72
C GLN A 117 -20.03 17.62 -15.69
N SER A 118 -20.27 16.36 -16.05
CA SER A 118 -19.50 15.71 -17.12
C SER A 118 -19.58 16.59 -18.37
N SER A 119 -18.43 17.02 -18.89
CA SER A 119 -18.44 17.88 -20.07
C SER A 119 -19.06 17.09 -21.23
N LEU A 120 -20.03 17.69 -21.91
CA LEU A 120 -20.75 17.05 -23.02
C LEU A 120 -19.82 16.63 -24.18
N PHE A 121 -18.57 17.14 -24.17
CA PHE A 121 -17.53 16.93 -25.17
C PHE A 121 -16.32 16.16 -24.62
N GLU A 122 -16.46 15.41 -23.52
CA GLU A 122 -15.38 14.56 -23.03
C GLU A 122 -14.95 13.55 -24.11
N PRO A 123 -13.63 13.42 -24.41
CA PRO A 123 -13.15 12.45 -25.37
C PRO A 123 -13.48 11.04 -24.87
N GLN A 124 -14.40 10.38 -25.57
CA GLN A 124 -14.74 8.99 -25.31
C GLN A 124 -13.51 8.12 -25.59
N GLY A 125 -13.32 7.08 -24.78
CA GLY A 125 -12.27 6.10 -25.03
C GLY A 125 -12.42 5.49 -26.43
N VAL A 126 -11.29 5.26 -27.11
CA VAL A 126 -11.31 4.62 -28.43
C VAL A 126 -11.88 3.21 -28.29
N HIS A 127 -13.05 2.97 -28.88
CA HIS A 127 -13.62 1.64 -28.96
C HIS A 127 -12.76 0.76 -29.86
N LEU A 128 -12.20 -0.30 -29.29
CA LEU A 128 -11.46 -1.31 -30.03
C LEU A 128 -12.36 -2.53 -30.30
N PRO A 129 -12.32 -3.09 -31.53
CA PRO A 129 -12.95 -4.38 -31.80
C PRO A 129 -12.41 -5.48 -30.87
N LEU A 130 -13.26 -6.46 -30.52
CA LEU A 130 -12.87 -7.58 -29.66
C LEU A 130 -11.61 -8.31 -30.18
N ALA A 131 -11.50 -8.50 -31.50
CA ALA A 131 -10.33 -9.14 -32.11
C ALA A 131 -9.02 -8.38 -31.80
N ASP A 132 -9.07 -7.05 -31.78
CA ASP A 132 -7.90 -6.21 -31.48
C ASP A 132 -7.57 -6.26 -29.99
N LEU A 133 -8.58 -6.28 -29.11
CA LEU A 133 -8.39 -6.49 -27.67
C LEU A 133 -7.77 -7.86 -27.37
N LEU A 134 -8.21 -8.91 -28.06
CA LEU A 134 -7.62 -10.25 -27.94
C LEU A 134 -6.17 -10.29 -28.42
N ALA A 135 -5.82 -9.55 -29.47
CA ALA A 135 -4.45 -9.43 -29.94
C ALA A 135 -3.55 -8.71 -28.92
N VAL A 136 -4.04 -7.62 -28.32
CA VAL A 136 -3.35 -6.91 -27.22
C VAL A 136 -3.16 -7.85 -26.03
N TYR A 137 -4.22 -8.53 -25.59
CA TYR A 137 -4.16 -9.49 -24.50
C TYR A 137 -3.15 -10.62 -24.78
N ALA A 138 -3.16 -11.18 -25.98
CA ALA A 138 -2.20 -12.23 -26.36
C ALA A 138 -0.74 -11.73 -26.29
N GLU A 139 -0.46 -10.48 -26.71
CA GLU A 139 0.87 -9.89 -26.54
C GLU A 139 1.20 -9.65 -25.07
N GLN A 140 0.26 -9.18 -24.25
CA GLN A 140 0.46 -9.05 -22.81
C GLN A 140 0.84 -10.38 -22.20
N GLN A 141 0.16 -11.48 -22.54
CA GLN A 141 0.53 -12.82 -22.07
C GLN A 141 1.96 -13.20 -22.47
N ARG A 142 2.37 -12.92 -23.72
CA ARG A 142 3.77 -13.14 -24.17
C ARG A 142 4.77 -12.31 -23.38
N ARG A 143 4.46 -11.05 -23.06
CA ARG A 143 5.32 -10.17 -22.26
C ARG A 143 5.45 -10.64 -20.81
N HIS A 144 4.38 -11.19 -20.21
CA HIS A 144 4.46 -11.82 -18.89
C HIS A 144 5.46 -12.99 -18.87
N GLU A 145 5.50 -13.82 -19.92
CA GLU A 145 6.48 -14.93 -20.01
C GLU A 145 7.94 -14.45 -20.09
N ARG A 146 8.17 -13.20 -20.52
CA ARG A 146 9.51 -12.60 -20.57
C ARG A 146 9.94 -12.02 -19.22
N ALA A 147 9.05 -11.90 -18.25
CA ALA A 147 9.38 -11.38 -16.93
C ALA A 147 10.28 -12.37 -16.17
N GLY A 148 11.16 -11.87 -15.29
CA GLY A 148 12.03 -12.73 -14.48
C GLY A 148 11.28 -13.74 -13.60
N HIS A 149 10.04 -13.40 -13.20
CA HIS A 149 9.12 -14.30 -12.49
C HIS A 149 7.72 -14.21 -13.13
N PRO A 150 7.43 -14.98 -14.20
CA PRO A 150 6.20 -14.85 -14.97
C PRO A 150 4.92 -15.02 -14.13
N ASP A 151 4.90 -16.01 -13.23
CA ASP A 151 3.74 -16.28 -12.38
C ASP A 151 3.43 -15.13 -11.42
N ARG A 152 4.47 -14.51 -10.85
CA ARG A 152 4.32 -13.38 -9.94
C ARG A 152 3.81 -12.14 -10.66
N MET A 153 4.35 -11.88 -11.85
CA MET A 153 3.92 -10.76 -12.68
C MET A 153 2.46 -10.91 -13.11
N ARG A 154 2.04 -12.13 -13.51
CA ARG A 154 0.63 -12.43 -13.81
C ARG A 154 -0.26 -12.22 -12.60
N LEU A 155 0.17 -12.70 -11.43
CA LEU A 155 -0.58 -12.52 -10.19
C LEU A 155 -0.76 -11.04 -9.85
N LEU A 156 0.29 -10.23 -10.00
CA LEU A 156 0.24 -8.79 -9.79
C LEU A 156 -0.75 -8.11 -10.73
N THR A 157 -0.70 -8.42 -12.03
CA THR A 157 -1.63 -7.88 -13.03
C THR A 157 -3.08 -8.25 -12.71
N ALA A 158 -3.32 -9.50 -12.30
CA ALA A 158 -4.64 -9.95 -11.87
C ALA A 158 -5.10 -9.24 -10.60
N ALA A 159 -4.20 -9.04 -9.63
CA ALA A 159 -4.49 -8.34 -8.38
C ALA A 159 -4.83 -6.86 -8.59
N GLU A 160 -4.13 -6.16 -9.48
CA GLU A 160 -4.46 -4.77 -9.86
C GLU A 160 -5.83 -4.68 -10.54
N SER A 161 -6.13 -5.62 -11.44
CA SER A 161 -7.43 -5.66 -12.12
C SER A 161 -8.57 -5.91 -11.12
N ALA A 162 -8.36 -6.82 -10.17
CA ALA A 162 -9.30 -7.06 -9.07
C ALA A 162 -9.42 -5.83 -8.15
N GLY A 163 -8.32 -5.13 -7.89
CA GLY A 163 -8.32 -3.88 -7.14
C GLY A 163 -9.17 -2.79 -7.79
N MET A 164 -9.07 -2.62 -9.11
CA MET A 164 -9.93 -1.68 -9.85
C MET A 164 -11.41 -2.04 -9.75
N LEU A 165 -11.75 -3.33 -9.76
CA LEU A 165 -13.13 -3.78 -9.58
C LEU A 165 -13.63 -3.49 -8.17
N VAL A 166 -12.82 -3.80 -7.14
CA VAL A 166 -13.13 -3.48 -5.74
C VAL A 166 -13.31 -1.98 -5.54
N ALA A 167 -12.45 -1.14 -6.13
CA ALA A 167 -12.56 0.31 -6.09
C ALA A 167 -13.90 0.80 -6.68
N ALA A 168 -14.31 0.24 -7.82
CA ALA A 168 -15.60 0.58 -8.42
C ALA A 168 -16.80 0.16 -7.54
N GLU A 169 -16.72 -1.01 -6.91
CA GLU A 169 -17.75 -1.49 -5.97
C GLU A 169 -17.82 -0.65 -4.70
N MET A 170 -16.67 -0.25 -4.15
CA MET A 170 -16.59 0.67 -3.02
C MET A 170 -17.16 2.05 -3.37
N ASN A 171 -16.84 2.60 -4.54
CA ASN A 171 -17.40 3.89 -5.00
C ASN A 171 -18.93 3.82 -5.11
N ARG A 172 -19.46 2.69 -5.58
CA ARG A 172 -20.91 2.45 -5.69
C ARG A 172 -21.56 2.37 -4.31
N SER A 173 -21.05 1.50 -3.45
CA SER A 173 -21.61 1.24 -2.12
C SER A 173 -21.50 2.48 -1.23
N GLY A 174 -20.30 3.06 -1.18
CA GLY A 174 -19.95 4.24 -0.39
C GLY A 174 -19.92 3.93 1.12
N LEU A 175 -19.11 4.69 1.85
CA LEU A 175 -19.03 4.58 3.31
C LEU A 175 -20.24 5.29 3.95
N PRO A 176 -21.04 4.64 4.83
CA PRO A 176 -22.14 5.28 5.54
C PRO A 176 -21.71 6.57 6.24
N TRP A 177 -22.42 7.67 5.96
CA TRP A 177 -22.04 9.00 6.44
C TRP A 177 -23.25 9.85 6.84
N ARG A 178 -23.27 10.30 8.10
CA ARG A 178 -24.28 11.20 8.67
C ARG A 178 -23.84 12.65 8.51
N ALA A 179 -24.30 13.29 7.44
CA ALA A 179 -23.94 14.68 7.11
C ALA A 179 -24.30 15.68 8.23
N GLU A 180 -25.39 15.45 8.96
CA GLU A 180 -25.77 16.31 10.09
C GLU A 180 -24.79 16.21 11.25
N VAL A 181 -24.30 15.00 11.56
CA VAL A 181 -23.27 14.80 12.60
C VAL A 181 -21.99 15.49 12.18
N HIS A 182 -21.61 15.41 10.89
CA HIS A 182 -20.45 16.13 10.38
C HIS A 182 -20.61 17.65 10.56
N ARG A 183 -21.76 18.22 10.17
CA ARG A 183 -22.04 19.65 10.35
C ARG A 183 -21.98 20.09 11.81
N ALA A 184 -22.53 19.28 12.72
CA ALA A 184 -22.47 19.54 14.15
C ALA A 184 -21.03 19.54 14.67
N VAL A 185 -20.22 18.55 14.29
CA VAL A 185 -18.79 18.49 14.65
C VAL A 185 -18.03 19.72 14.15
N LEU A 186 -18.28 20.14 12.91
CA LEU A 186 -17.63 21.34 12.36
C LEU A 186 -18.08 22.61 13.10
N HIS A 187 -19.36 22.73 13.43
CA HIS A 187 -19.88 23.85 14.21
C HIS A 187 -19.25 23.91 15.61
N ASP A 188 -19.14 22.77 16.30
CA ASP A 188 -18.55 22.69 17.64
C ASP A 188 -17.05 23.05 17.64
N LEU A 189 -16.32 22.65 16.58
CA LEU A 189 -14.87 22.87 16.48
C LEU A 189 -14.50 24.25 15.95
N LEU A 190 -15.23 24.75 14.94
CA LEU A 190 -14.86 25.93 14.15
C LEU A 190 -15.76 27.14 14.46
N GLY A 191 -16.87 26.94 15.16
CA GLY A 191 -17.86 27.96 15.46
C GLY A 191 -18.74 28.31 14.25
N GLU A 192 -19.40 29.47 14.34
CA GLU A 192 -20.30 29.97 13.31
C GLU A 192 -19.56 30.22 11.98
N ARG A 193 -20.26 29.89 10.89
CA ARG A 193 -19.83 30.19 9.53
C ARG A 193 -20.38 31.56 9.14
N TYR A 194 -19.50 32.50 8.81
CA TYR A 194 -19.93 33.78 8.21
C TYR A 194 -20.53 33.56 6.81
N ALA A 195 -21.64 34.23 6.53
CA ALA A 195 -22.23 34.23 5.19
C ALA A 195 -21.23 34.85 4.18
N GLY A 196 -20.90 34.12 3.10
CA GLY A 196 -20.03 34.62 2.03
C GLY A 196 -18.64 33.99 1.89
N GLY A 197 -18.29 32.96 2.69
CA GLY A 197 -17.08 32.16 2.46
C GLY A 197 -15.81 32.63 3.20
N GLY A 198 -15.98 33.31 4.35
CA GLY A 198 -14.88 33.70 5.22
C GLY A 198 -14.39 32.58 6.15
N GLU A 199 -13.27 32.86 6.82
CA GLU A 199 -12.70 32.02 7.88
C GLU A 199 -13.70 31.84 9.03
N PRO A 200 -13.93 30.61 9.53
CA PRO A 200 -14.80 30.35 10.67
C PRO A 200 -14.43 31.16 11.91
N ARG A 201 -15.43 31.53 12.72
CA ARG A 201 -15.25 32.37 13.91
C ARG A 201 -14.07 31.94 14.80
N ARG A 202 -13.94 30.65 15.11
CA ARG A 202 -12.90 30.17 16.02
C ARG A 202 -11.49 30.36 15.45
N LEU A 203 -11.34 30.23 14.14
CA LEU A 203 -10.05 30.43 13.46
C LEU A 203 -9.68 31.92 13.44
N ALA A 204 -10.65 32.81 13.20
CA ALA A 204 -10.43 34.25 13.29
C ALA A 204 -10.01 34.69 14.71
N GLU A 205 -10.70 34.20 15.74
CA GLU A 205 -10.34 34.44 17.15
C GLU A 205 -8.89 33.98 17.45
N LEU A 206 -8.50 32.79 17.01
CA LEU A 206 -7.15 32.28 17.21
C LEU A 206 -6.10 33.08 16.42
N ALA A 207 -6.42 33.56 15.22
CA ALA A 207 -5.52 34.42 14.45
C ALA A 207 -5.29 35.78 15.14
N ASP A 208 -6.33 36.32 15.78
CA ASP A 208 -6.25 37.51 16.61
C ASP A 208 -5.42 37.26 17.88
N GLU A 209 -5.65 36.14 18.59
CA GLU A 209 -4.85 35.75 19.76
C GLU A 209 -3.35 35.61 19.41
N VAL A 210 -3.03 34.99 18.26
CA VAL A 210 -1.65 34.90 17.75
C VAL A 210 -1.08 36.29 17.47
N SER A 211 -1.84 37.15 16.80
CA SER A 211 -1.40 38.51 16.47
C SER A 211 -1.17 39.36 17.73
N THR A 212 -2.06 39.27 18.72
CA THR A 212 -1.90 39.93 20.01
C THR A 212 -0.66 39.45 20.74
N ALA A 213 -0.41 38.14 20.75
CA ALA A 213 0.76 37.56 21.41
C ALA A 213 2.10 38.00 20.78
N PHE A 214 2.12 38.30 19.48
CA PHE A 214 3.29 38.88 18.81
C PHE A 214 3.33 40.42 18.84
N GLY A 215 2.26 41.08 19.30
CA GLY A 215 2.12 42.55 19.26
C GLY A 215 2.01 43.13 17.84
N ARG A 216 1.74 42.30 16.83
CA ARG A 216 1.60 42.68 15.43
C ARG A 216 0.70 41.70 14.69
N ARG A 217 0.14 42.11 13.56
CA ARG A 217 -0.60 41.21 12.68
C ARG A 217 0.31 40.08 12.16
N VAL A 218 -0.13 38.85 12.35
CA VAL A 218 0.51 37.61 11.88
C VAL A 218 -0.55 36.74 11.23
N ARG A 219 -0.27 36.22 10.03
CA ARG A 219 -1.12 35.25 9.33
C ARG A 219 -0.69 33.82 9.68
N PRO A 220 -1.43 33.08 10.54
CA PRO A 220 -0.97 31.78 11.03
C PRO A 220 -1.05 30.66 9.98
N ASP A 221 -1.85 30.85 8.93
CA ASP A 221 -1.97 29.97 7.75
C ASP A 221 -0.71 29.99 6.87
N LEU A 222 0.14 31.03 6.99
CA LEU A 222 1.35 31.17 6.19
C LEU A 222 2.62 30.86 7.00
N PRO A 223 3.31 29.72 6.72
CA PRO A 223 4.51 29.34 7.46
C PRO A 223 5.60 30.41 7.47
N ALA A 224 5.78 31.13 6.36
CA ALA A 224 6.80 32.17 6.25
C ALA A 224 6.53 33.37 7.18
N ASP A 225 5.27 33.76 7.38
CA ASP A 225 4.93 34.88 8.26
C ASP A 225 5.11 34.50 9.73
N VAL A 226 4.75 33.26 10.10
CA VAL A 226 5.00 32.70 11.43
C VAL A 226 6.50 32.64 11.75
N VAL A 227 7.33 32.10 10.85
CA VAL A 227 8.79 32.07 11.04
C VAL A 227 9.36 33.47 11.20
N LYS A 228 8.90 34.42 10.38
CA LYS A 228 9.29 35.83 10.48
C LYS A 228 8.87 36.46 11.81
N ALA A 229 7.68 36.16 12.31
CA ALA A 229 7.18 36.67 13.57
C ALA A 229 8.03 36.19 14.76
N PHE A 230 8.36 34.89 14.81
CA PHE A 230 9.28 34.35 15.82
C PHE A 230 10.68 34.98 15.72
N ALA A 231 11.23 35.11 14.51
CA ALA A 231 12.54 35.72 14.32
C ALA A 231 12.59 37.17 14.83
N GLN A 232 11.51 37.94 14.64
CA GLN A 232 11.41 39.30 15.17
C GLN A 232 11.20 39.35 16.69
N ALA A 233 10.59 38.33 17.28
CA ALA A 233 10.53 38.14 18.72
C ALA A 233 11.87 37.63 19.32
N GLY A 234 12.92 37.53 18.51
CA GLY A 234 14.25 37.06 18.95
C GLY A 234 14.38 35.54 19.03
N ILE A 235 13.39 34.78 18.54
CA ILE A 235 13.34 33.32 18.62
C ILE A 235 13.62 32.74 17.24
N LYS A 236 14.69 31.96 17.11
CA LYS A 236 15.06 31.34 15.84
C LYS A 236 14.35 29.99 15.68
N VAL A 237 13.36 29.95 14.79
CA VAL A 237 12.75 28.71 14.30
C VAL A 237 13.05 28.55 12.82
N SER A 238 13.31 27.32 12.40
CA SER A 238 13.60 26.90 11.03
C SER A 238 12.36 26.40 10.28
N SER A 239 11.34 25.95 11.01
CA SER A 239 10.07 25.49 10.46
C SER A 239 8.90 25.84 11.39
N THR A 240 7.68 25.60 10.90
CA THR A 240 6.47 25.68 11.73
C THR A 240 5.95 24.30 12.16
N ARG A 241 6.81 23.27 12.11
CA ARG A 241 6.43 21.91 12.55
C ARG A 241 6.09 21.94 14.04
N LYS A 242 5.10 21.15 14.44
CA LYS A 242 4.57 21.15 15.82
C LYS A 242 5.67 21.02 16.87
N TRP A 243 6.55 20.04 16.76
CA TRP A 243 7.61 19.79 17.75
C TRP A 243 8.57 20.98 17.94
N GLU A 244 8.87 21.70 16.87
CA GLU A 244 9.76 22.86 16.93
C GLU A 244 9.05 24.01 17.63
N ILE A 245 7.80 24.27 17.22
CA ILE A 245 6.96 25.33 17.79
C ILE A 245 6.58 25.04 19.26
N GLU A 246 6.29 23.79 19.61
CA GLU A 246 5.92 23.35 20.96
C GLU A 246 7.08 23.48 21.96
N SER A 247 8.33 23.42 21.47
CA SER A 247 9.53 23.62 22.31
C SER A 247 9.84 25.09 22.62
N VAL A 248 9.12 26.02 21.99
CA VAL A 248 9.33 27.46 22.16
C VAL A 248 8.53 27.98 23.35
N ASP A 249 9.18 28.73 24.23
CA ASP A 249 8.49 29.45 25.31
C ASP A 249 8.00 30.82 24.79
N HIS A 250 6.79 30.86 24.23
CA HIS A 250 6.16 32.09 23.75
C HIS A 250 4.62 32.01 23.84
N PRO A 251 3.91 33.08 24.26
CA PRO A 251 2.45 33.06 24.44
C PRO A 251 1.67 32.70 23.16
N ALA A 252 2.24 32.97 21.98
CA ALA A 252 1.63 32.63 20.69
C ALA A 252 1.62 31.13 20.36
N VAL A 253 2.42 30.28 21.04
CA VAL A 253 2.57 28.86 20.69
C VAL A 253 1.26 28.09 20.78
N LYS A 254 0.58 28.18 21.92
CA LYS A 254 -0.69 27.48 22.17
C LYS A 254 -1.78 27.85 21.15
N PRO A 255 -2.12 29.14 20.91
CA PRO A 255 -3.13 29.50 19.93
C PRO A 255 -2.71 29.18 18.49
N LEU A 256 -1.41 29.29 18.16
CA LEU A 256 -0.90 28.91 16.84
C LEU A 256 -1.06 27.41 16.56
N LEU A 257 -0.73 26.54 17.51
CA LEU A 257 -0.88 25.09 17.35
C LEU A 257 -2.36 24.69 17.20
N GLU A 258 -3.25 25.29 18.00
CA GLU A 258 -4.69 25.04 17.86
C GLU A 258 -5.24 25.58 16.53
N TYR A 259 -4.81 26.77 16.09
CA TYR A 259 -5.17 27.32 14.78
C TYR A 259 -4.79 26.33 13.67
N LYS A 260 -3.54 25.88 13.64
CA LYS A 260 -3.05 24.98 12.58
C LYS A 260 -3.82 23.66 12.54
N LYS A 261 -4.16 23.12 13.70
CA LYS A 261 -4.97 21.90 13.83
C LYS A 261 -6.38 22.10 13.26
N LEU A 262 -7.07 23.17 13.65
CA LEU A 262 -8.43 23.48 13.20
C LEU A 262 -8.46 23.89 11.72
N TYR A 263 -7.47 24.66 11.26
CA TYR A 263 -7.33 25.08 9.86
C TYR A 263 -7.21 23.88 8.93
N ARG A 264 -6.43 22.87 9.33
CA ARG A 264 -6.33 21.62 8.56
C ARG A 264 -7.66 20.88 8.47
N ILE A 265 -8.43 20.82 9.55
CA ILE A 265 -9.78 20.21 9.53
C ILE A 265 -10.70 21.01 8.61
N TRP A 266 -10.69 22.34 8.71
CA TRP A 266 -11.52 23.20 7.89
C TRP A 266 -11.22 23.07 6.39
N VAL A 267 -9.96 23.06 6.00
CA VAL A 267 -9.55 22.97 4.59
C VAL A 267 -9.77 21.55 4.04
N ALA A 268 -9.39 20.51 4.80
CA ALA A 268 -9.39 19.13 4.30
C ALA A 268 -10.72 18.39 4.52
N HIS A 269 -11.55 18.80 5.48
CA HIS A 269 -12.80 18.13 5.85
C HIS A 269 -13.92 19.12 6.19
N GLY A 270 -13.84 20.37 5.72
CA GLY A 270 -14.86 21.37 6.00
C GLY A 270 -16.16 21.17 5.22
N TRP A 271 -16.97 22.23 5.19
CA TRP A 271 -18.28 22.21 4.53
C TRP A 271 -18.21 21.94 3.02
N SER A 272 -17.20 22.48 2.31
CA SER A 272 -17.00 22.20 0.88
C SER A 272 -16.74 20.71 0.66
N TRP A 273 -15.78 20.15 1.40
CA TRP A 273 -15.50 18.72 1.36
C TRP A 273 -16.75 17.87 1.60
N LEU A 274 -17.58 18.24 2.58
CA LEU A 274 -18.82 17.52 2.86
C LEU A 274 -19.79 17.58 1.66
N GLN A 275 -19.91 18.72 0.98
CA GLN A 275 -20.76 18.86 -0.21
C GLN A 275 -20.22 18.07 -1.40
N ASP A 276 -18.90 18.04 -1.54
CA ASP A 276 -18.19 17.46 -2.68
C ASP A 276 -18.24 15.93 -2.67
N TRP A 277 -18.10 15.33 -1.48
CA TRP A 277 -17.85 13.90 -1.35
C TRP A 277 -18.99 13.10 -0.73
N VAL A 278 -19.95 13.75 -0.08
CA VAL A 278 -21.06 13.07 0.58
C VAL A 278 -22.37 13.33 -0.16
N ARG A 279 -22.96 12.26 -0.69
CA ARG A 279 -24.28 12.27 -1.33
C ARG A 279 -25.10 11.09 -0.83
N GLU A 280 -26.41 11.27 -0.71
CA GLU A 280 -27.35 10.18 -0.35
C GLU A 280 -26.93 9.41 0.92
N GLY A 281 -26.41 10.12 1.93
CA GLY A 281 -25.97 9.50 3.19
C GLY A 281 -24.73 8.61 3.07
N ARG A 282 -23.94 8.73 1.99
CA ARG A 282 -22.67 8.02 1.81
C ARG A 282 -21.54 8.95 1.40
N PHE A 283 -20.37 8.71 1.97
CA PHE A 283 -19.10 9.23 1.49
C PHE A 283 -18.60 8.36 0.34
N ARG A 284 -18.39 8.99 -0.83
CA ARG A 284 -18.04 8.29 -2.08
C ARG A 284 -16.81 8.93 -2.71
N PRO A 285 -15.62 8.72 -2.12
CA PRO A 285 -14.39 9.12 -2.76
C PRO A 285 -14.21 8.32 -4.04
N GLU A 286 -13.53 8.85 -5.04
CA GLU A 286 -13.15 8.07 -6.22
C GLU A 286 -11.80 7.39 -5.95
N PHE A 287 -11.82 6.09 -5.63
CA PHE A 287 -10.60 5.31 -5.42
C PHE A 287 -9.85 5.06 -6.74
N LEU A 288 -8.55 5.34 -6.73
CA LEU A 288 -7.63 5.09 -7.82
C LEU A 288 -6.63 4.00 -7.42
N ALA A 289 -6.95 2.76 -7.79
CA ALA A 289 -6.06 1.62 -7.59
C ALA A 289 -4.76 1.80 -8.38
N GLY A 290 -3.63 1.54 -7.73
CA GLY A 290 -2.30 1.76 -8.32
C GLY A 290 -2.00 3.23 -8.65
N GLY A 291 -2.61 4.17 -7.92
CA GLY A 291 -2.44 5.60 -8.16
C GLY A 291 -1.07 6.14 -7.76
N THR A 292 -0.39 5.50 -6.79
CA THR A 292 1.01 5.78 -6.46
C THR A 292 1.95 4.90 -7.25
N VAL A 293 3.21 5.31 -7.36
CA VAL A 293 4.25 4.49 -8.00
C VAL A 293 4.53 3.21 -7.20
N THR A 294 4.32 3.23 -5.89
CA THR A 294 4.37 2.06 -5.00
C THR A 294 3.18 1.12 -5.17
N GLY A 295 2.13 1.51 -5.89
CA GLY A 295 0.90 0.73 -6.05
C GLY A 295 -0.15 0.95 -4.96
N ARG A 296 0.11 1.86 -4.00
CA ARG A 296 -0.90 2.29 -3.03
C ARG A 296 -2.04 2.99 -3.75
N TRP A 297 -3.21 2.87 -3.13
CA TRP A 297 -4.41 3.53 -3.59
C TRP A 297 -4.38 4.98 -3.14
N VAL A 298 -4.88 5.84 -4.02
CA VAL A 298 -5.16 7.24 -3.72
C VAL A 298 -6.62 7.52 -4.02
N THR A 299 -7.11 8.67 -3.60
CA THR A 299 -8.41 9.17 -4.04
C THR A 299 -8.21 10.41 -4.90
N ASN A 300 -9.11 10.62 -5.85
CA ASN A 300 -9.16 11.88 -6.57
C ASN A 300 -9.45 13.03 -5.57
N GLY A 301 -8.89 14.23 -5.81
CA GLY A 301 -9.22 15.43 -5.03
C GLY A 301 -8.65 15.55 -3.60
N GLY A 302 -7.49 14.93 -3.31
CA GLY A 302 -6.59 15.29 -2.20
C GLY A 302 -7.22 15.38 -0.80
N GLY A 303 -7.17 14.28 -0.02
CA GLY A 303 -7.54 14.29 1.41
C GLY A 303 -8.73 13.40 1.80
N GLY A 304 -9.39 12.76 0.83
CA GLY A 304 -10.51 11.85 1.11
C GLY A 304 -10.16 10.61 1.94
N LEU A 305 -8.91 10.15 1.89
CA LEU A 305 -8.52 8.89 2.56
C LEU A 305 -8.25 9.04 4.06
N GLN A 306 -7.78 10.19 4.55
CA GLN A 306 -7.42 10.30 5.95
C GLN A 306 -8.52 10.98 6.75
N ILE A 307 -9.49 10.20 7.24
CA ILE A 307 -10.59 10.73 8.05
C ILE A 307 -10.08 11.01 9.49
N PRO A 308 -9.99 12.28 9.94
CA PRO A 308 -9.50 12.61 11.28
C PRO A 308 -10.41 12.05 12.35
N LYS A 309 -9.86 11.63 13.51
CA LYS A 309 -10.63 10.99 14.59
C LYS A 309 -11.89 11.76 15.00
N VAL A 310 -11.82 13.10 15.04
CA VAL A 310 -12.99 13.95 15.35
C VAL A 310 -14.10 13.86 14.30
N ILE A 311 -13.75 13.70 13.02
CA ILE A 311 -14.70 13.59 11.90
C ILE A 311 -15.25 12.16 11.78
N ARG A 312 -14.53 11.13 12.26
CA ARG A 312 -15.00 9.73 12.25
C ARG A 312 -16.36 9.54 12.93
N ARG A 313 -16.78 10.46 13.82
CA ARG A 313 -18.12 10.51 14.42
C ARG A 313 -19.25 10.57 13.39
N ALA A 314 -18.98 11.13 12.21
CA ALA A 314 -19.95 11.19 11.13
C ALA A 314 -20.10 9.87 10.36
N VAL A 315 -19.18 8.92 10.54
CA VAL A 315 -19.25 7.59 9.94
C VAL A 315 -20.04 6.69 10.88
N VAL A 316 -21.30 6.45 10.55
CA VAL A 316 -22.24 5.68 11.36
C VAL A 316 -22.93 4.65 10.48
N ALA A 317 -22.92 3.40 10.92
CA ALA A 317 -23.61 2.30 10.25
C ALA A 317 -25.10 2.61 10.01
N ASP A 318 -25.70 1.89 9.07
CA ASP A 318 -27.14 1.89 8.91
C ASP A 318 -27.87 1.16 10.05
N PRO A 319 -29.16 1.47 10.29
CA PRO A 319 -29.95 0.77 11.29
C PRO A 319 -29.94 -0.75 11.09
N GLY A 320 -29.62 -1.51 12.14
CA GLY A 320 -29.48 -2.98 12.08
C GLY A 320 -28.14 -3.47 11.49
N TRP A 321 -27.24 -2.56 11.15
CA TRP A 321 -25.93 -2.88 10.58
C TRP A 321 -24.80 -2.46 11.53
N ARG A 322 -23.59 -2.95 11.22
CA ARG A 322 -22.33 -2.65 11.92
C ARG A 322 -21.21 -2.39 10.93
N LEU A 323 -20.22 -1.64 11.37
CA LEU A 323 -18.93 -1.49 10.72
C LEU A 323 -17.95 -2.47 11.35
N VAL A 324 -17.42 -3.39 10.55
CA VAL A 324 -16.25 -4.20 10.91
C VAL A 324 -15.02 -3.48 10.38
N VAL A 325 -14.33 -2.80 11.29
CA VAL A 325 -13.11 -2.04 11.01
C VAL A 325 -11.93 -2.95 11.32
N ALA A 326 -11.06 -3.19 10.34
CA ALA A 326 -9.91 -4.06 10.51
C ALA A 326 -8.64 -3.38 10.03
N ASP A 327 -7.63 -3.34 10.89
CA ASP A 327 -6.34 -2.72 10.64
C ASP A 327 -5.22 -3.75 10.78
N ALA A 328 -4.32 -3.79 9.80
CA ALA A 328 -3.28 -4.81 9.77
C ALA A 328 -2.10 -4.47 10.68
N ASP A 329 -1.80 -5.34 11.64
CA ASP A 329 -0.83 -5.04 12.68
C ASP A 329 0.61 -5.09 12.16
N GLN A 330 1.28 -3.92 12.13
CA GLN A 330 2.70 -3.80 11.76
C GLN A 330 3.01 -4.43 10.39
N MET A 331 2.21 -4.10 9.37
CA MET A 331 2.28 -4.71 8.04
C MET A 331 3.67 -4.63 7.40
N GLU A 332 4.29 -3.45 7.34
CA GLU A 332 5.56 -3.26 6.63
C GLU A 332 6.72 -4.11 7.20
N PRO A 333 6.97 -4.15 8.54
CA PRO A 333 7.94 -5.09 9.11
C PRO A 333 7.68 -6.57 8.81
N ARG A 334 6.41 -7.00 8.79
CA ARG A 334 6.03 -8.39 8.46
C ARG A 334 6.28 -8.70 6.99
N VAL A 335 5.99 -7.74 6.10
CA VAL A 335 6.33 -7.83 4.68
C VAL A 335 7.85 -7.90 4.50
N LEU A 336 8.63 -7.08 5.20
CA LEU A 336 10.09 -7.18 5.17
C LEU A 336 10.59 -8.57 5.61
N ALA A 337 10.00 -9.15 6.67
CA ALA A 337 10.30 -10.51 7.11
C ALA A 337 10.06 -11.53 5.99
N ALA A 338 8.92 -11.42 5.29
CA ALA A 338 8.53 -12.34 4.23
C ALA A 338 9.40 -12.21 2.97
N ILE A 339 9.70 -10.99 2.51
CA ILE A 339 10.45 -10.77 1.26
C ILE A 339 11.96 -11.01 1.42
N SER A 340 12.52 -10.68 2.59
CA SER A 340 13.95 -10.90 2.87
C SER A 340 14.28 -12.35 3.18
N ARG A 341 13.26 -13.11 3.63
CA ARG A 341 13.38 -14.48 4.14
C ARG A 341 14.43 -14.61 5.25
N ASP A 342 14.56 -13.59 6.09
CA ASP A 342 15.44 -13.62 7.25
C ASP A 342 14.86 -14.55 8.32
N PRO A 343 15.53 -15.66 8.70
CA PRO A 343 14.97 -16.62 9.65
C PRO A 343 14.63 -16.00 11.01
N GLY A 344 15.46 -15.07 11.49
CA GLY A 344 15.26 -14.43 12.79
C GLY A 344 14.06 -13.49 12.78
N LEU A 345 13.90 -12.70 11.72
CA LEU A 345 12.78 -11.78 11.59
C LEU A 345 11.47 -12.53 11.28
N MET A 346 11.52 -13.58 10.46
CA MET A 346 10.38 -14.45 10.19
C MET A 346 9.88 -15.19 11.42
N GLU A 347 10.79 -15.68 12.29
CA GLU A 347 10.43 -16.29 13.56
C GLU A 347 9.68 -15.29 14.46
N VAL A 348 10.18 -14.06 14.56
CA VAL A 348 9.55 -13.00 15.35
C VAL A 348 8.19 -12.62 14.78
N ALA A 349 8.11 -12.42 13.46
CA ALA A 349 6.86 -12.09 12.77
C ALA A 349 5.87 -13.27 12.69
N GLY A 350 6.29 -14.49 13.03
CA GLY A 350 5.42 -15.65 13.12
C GLY A 350 4.71 -15.81 14.47
N ARG A 351 5.08 -15.04 15.48
CA ARG A 351 4.48 -15.11 16.82
C ARG A 351 3.13 -14.37 16.89
N GLU A 352 2.32 -14.72 17.89
CA GLU A 352 1.08 -14.03 18.24
C GLU A 352 1.30 -12.71 18.97
N SER A 353 2.48 -12.54 19.58
CA SER A 353 2.87 -11.34 20.31
C SER A 353 3.13 -10.14 19.38
N ASP A 354 3.06 -8.94 19.95
CA ASP A 354 3.46 -7.69 19.29
C ASP A 354 4.86 -7.82 18.69
N LEU A 355 4.99 -7.44 17.41
CA LEU A 355 6.23 -7.64 16.65
C LEU A 355 7.36 -6.83 17.26
N TYR A 356 7.11 -5.57 17.65
CA TYR A 356 8.16 -4.70 18.19
C TYR A 356 8.61 -5.14 19.57
N GLN A 357 7.69 -5.60 20.42
CA GLN A 357 8.03 -6.21 21.70
C GLN A 357 8.91 -7.45 21.49
N SER A 358 8.51 -8.31 20.56
CA SER A 358 9.26 -9.54 20.26
C SER A 358 10.65 -9.25 19.66
N VAL A 359 10.80 -8.20 18.85
CA VAL A 359 12.10 -7.71 18.39
C VAL A 359 12.90 -7.14 19.57
N SER A 360 12.24 -6.41 20.46
CA SER A 360 12.85 -5.76 21.59
C SER A 360 13.46 -6.74 22.59
N ASP A 361 12.70 -7.75 23.00
CA ASP A 361 13.16 -8.82 23.90
C ASP A 361 14.41 -9.53 23.34
N ARG A 362 14.53 -9.53 22.01
CA ARG A 362 15.58 -10.24 21.27
C ARG A 362 16.81 -9.39 20.94
N ALA A 363 16.67 -8.07 20.84
CA ALA A 363 17.71 -7.19 20.29
C ALA A 363 17.93 -5.86 21.03
N PHE A 364 16.98 -5.44 21.88
CA PHE A 364 16.97 -4.11 22.53
C PHE A 364 16.65 -4.18 24.02
N SER A 365 16.97 -5.30 24.68
CA SER A 365 16.83 -5.47 26.14
C SER A 365 15.42 -5.16 26.68
N GLY A 366 14.38 -5.35 25.87
CA GLY A 366 12.98 -5.10 26.25
C GLY A 366 12.47 -3.66 26.04
N ASP A 367 13.30 -2.72 25.56
CA ASP A 367 12.83 -1.40 25.11
C ASP A 367 12.07 -1.48 23.77
N ARG A 368 10.73 -1.55 23.84
CA ARG A 368 9.86 -1.62 22.65
C ARG A 368 9.96 -0.37 21.78
N ALA A 369 10.11 0.81 22.37
CA ALA A 369 10.17 2.07 21.62
C ALA A 369 11.45 2.11 20.78
N GLN A 370 12.59 1.74 21.36
CA GLN A 370 13.85 1.62 20.65
C GLN A 370 13.80 0.56 19.53
N ALA A 371 13.16 -0.58 19.77
CA ALA A 371 12.96 -1.62 18.74
C ALA A 371 12.09 -1.14 17.57
N LYS A 372 10.98 -0.45 17.84
CA LYS A 372 10.14 0.19 16.80
C LYS A 372 10.98 1.14 15.96
N LEU A 373 11.68 2.07 16.60
CA LEU A 373 12.52 3.06 15.94
C LEU A 373 13.63 2.43 15.10
N ALA A 374 14.26 1.37 15.61
CA ALA A 374 15.30 0.66 14.89
C ALA A 374 14.75 0.00 13.62
N VAL A 375 13.64 -0.74 13.73
CA VAL A 375 13.03 -1.46 12.60
C VAL A 375 12.56 -0.47 11.54
N LEU A 376 11.88 0.61 11.95
CA LEU A 376 11.47 1.66 11.04
C LEU A 376 12.68 2.38 10.42
N GLY A 377 13.74 2.65 11.20
CA GLY A 377 14.98 3.23 10.67
C GLY A 377 15.66 2.35 9.62
N ALA A 378 15.65 1.03 9.81
CA ALA A 378 16.18 0.07 8.84
C ALA A 378 15.34 0.03 7.55
N VAL A 379 14.01 -0.03 7.68
CA VAL A 379 13.05 -0.02 6.55
C VAL A 379 13.14 1.29 5.77
N TYR A 380 13.16 2.43 6.46
CA TYR A 380 13.02 3.75 5.85
C TYR A 380 14.34 4.50 5.59
N GLY A 381 15.47 3.95 6.03
CA GLY A 381 16.79 4.52 5.80
C GLY A 381 17.08 5.79 6.61
N GLN A 382 16.43 5.98 7.76
CA GLN A 382 16.76 7.06 8.70
C GLN A 382 17.96 6.64 9.56
N THR A 383 19.08 7.35 9.43
CA THR A 383 20.35 7.07 10.13
C THR A 383 20.87 8.25 10.95
N SER A 384 19.99 8.93 11.69
CA SER A 384 20.37 10.06 12.56
C SER A 384 20.48 9.60 14.03
N GLY A 385 21.50 10.09 14.75
CA GLY A 385 21.71 9.81 16.19
C GLY A 385 22.00 8.34 16.53
N ASP A 386 21.35 7.81 17.57
CA ASP A 386 21.45 6.39 17.99
C ASP A 386 20.95 5.39 16.93
N GLY A 387 20.40 5.88 15.81
CA GLY A 387 19.99 5.08 14.65
C GLY A 387 21.12 4.21 14.06
N LEU A 388 22.38 4.66 14.12
CA LEU A 388 23.54 3.87 13.67
C LEU A 388 23.81 2.66 14.56
N LYS A 389 23.73 2.82 15.89
CA LYS A 389 23.89 1.71 16.85
C LYS A 389 22.74 0.72 16.73
N ASN A 390 21.51 1.23 16.58
CA ASN A 390 20.31 0.42 16.39
C ASN A 390 20.36 -0.37 15.07
N LEU A 391 20.84 0.24 14.00
CA LEU A 391 21.04 -0.44 12.71
C LEU A 391 22.13 -1.51 12.80
N ALA A 392 23.23 -1.26 13.53
CA ALA A 392 24.27 -2.27 13.74
C ALA A 392 23.72 -3.49 14.52
N ALA A 393 22.89 -3.26 15.55
CA ALA A 393 22.21 -4.32 16.28
C ALA A 393 21.26 -5.13 15.37
N LEU A 394 20.45 -4.46 14.55
CA LEU A 394 19.59 -5.12 13.56
C LEU A 394 20.39 -5.89 12.52
N ARG A 395 21.48 -5.33 11.98
CA ARG A 395 22.32 -6.01 10.99
C ARG A 395 22.95 -7.28 11.55
N ARG A 396 23.31 -7.28 12.84
CA ARG A 396 23.79 -8.49 13.52
C ARG A 396 22.67 -9.52 13.71
N ARG A 397 21.44 -9.09 14.03
CA ARG A 397 20.35 -10.00 14.40
C ARG A 397 19.52 -10.52 13.21
N PHE A 398 19.33 -9.68 12.21
CA PHE A 398 18.51 -9.90 11.01
C PHE A 398 19.32 -9.51 9.75
N PRO A 399 20.47 -10.16 9.50
CA PRO A 399 21.40 -9.77 8.45
C PRO A 399 20.77 -9.82 7.05
N ARG A 400 19.87 -10.77 6.78
CA ARG A 400 19.24 -10.88 5.45
C ARG A 400 18.21 -9.79 5.23
N ALA A 401 17.50 -9.38 6.28
CA ALA A 401 16.54 -8.28 6.20
C ALA A 401 17.24 -6.96 5.89
N VAL A 402 18.32 -6.65 6.60
CA VAL A 402 19.11 -5.44 6.38
C VAL A 402 19.79 -5.47 5.00
N ALA A 403 20.40 -6.60 4.62
CA ALA A 403 21.02 -6.75 3.30
C ALA A 403 20.01 -6.57 2.14
N TYR A 404 18.77 -7.03 2.30
CA TYR A 404 17.73 -6.89 1.28
C TYR A 404 17.41 -5.42 0.98
N VAL A 405 17.20 -4.61 2.03
CA VAL A 405 16.86 -3.18 1.87
C VAL A 405 18.09 -2.35 1.48
N ASP A 406 19.30 -2.73 1.90
CA ASP A 406 20.54 -2.11 1.45
C ASP A 406 20.83 -2.39 -0.03
N GLU A 407 20.56 -3.60 -0.51
CA GLU A 407 20.70 -3.93 -1.94
C GLU A 407 19.73 -3.11 -2.79
N ALA A 408 18.49 -2.94 -2.34
CA ALA A 408 17.52 -2.08 -3.01
C ALA A 408 18.01 -0.62 -3.06
N ALA A 409 18.56 -0.11 -1.95
CA ALA A 409 19.12 1.23 -1.89
C ALA A 409 20.30 1.41 -2.86
N ARG A 410 21.25 0.46 -2.84
CA ARG A 410 22.41 0.45 -3.75
C ARG A 410 21.98 0.38 -5.21
N ALA A 411 21.01 -0.48 -5.53
CA ALA A 411 20.43 -0.57 -6.87
C ALA A 411 19.81 0.76 -7.33
N GLY A 412 19.08 1.43 -6.43
CA GLY A 412 18.54 2.76 -6.69
C GLY A 412 19.62 3.81 -6.93
N GLU A 413 20.66 3.85 -6.10
CA GLU A 413 21.82 4.74 -6.24
C GLU A 413 22.57 4.55 -7.57
N GLU A 414 22.68 3.29 -8.02
CA GLU A 414 23.30 2.90 -9.29
C GLU A 414 22.36 3.09 -10.50
N GLY A 415 21.11 3.52 -10.29
CA GLY A 415 20.12 3.69 -11.36
C GLY A 415 19.58 2.37 -11.94
N ARG A 416 19.82 1.23 -11.28
CA ARG A 416 19.27 -0.07 -11.68
C ARG A 416 17.77 -0.13 -11.40
N LEU A 417 17.08 -0.99 -12.16
CA LEU A 417 15.67 -1.28 -11.91
C LEU A 417 15.50 -2.03 -10.59
N VAL A 418 14.68 -1.47 -9.71
CA VAL A 418 14.28 -2.06 -8.43
C VAL A 418 12.84 -2.54 -8.53
N ARG A 419 12.53 -3.71 -7.96
CA ARG A 419 11.22 -4.34 -8.08
C ARG A 419 10.68 -4.82 -6.74
N THR A 420 9.35 -4.79 -6.58
CA THR A 420 8.66 -5.44 -5.47
C THR A 420 8.73 -6.96 -5.61
N TRP A 421 8.28 -7.67 -4.58
CA TRP A 421 8.24 -9.13 -4.59
C TRP A 421 7.44 -9.71 -5.75
N LEU A 422 6.31 -9.09 -6.12
CA LEU A 422 5.47 -9.54 -7.23
C LEU A 422 5.89 -8.98 -8.61
N GLY A 423 6.82 -8.03 -8.64
CA GLY A 423 7.44 -7.57 -9.89
C GLY A 423 7.08 -6.14 -10.32
N ARG A 424 6.31 -5.39 -9.51
CA ARG A 424 6.11 -3.95 -9.74
C ARG A 424 7.47 -3.28 -9.76
N THR A 425 7.70 -2.46 -10.76
CA THR A 425 9.02 -1.84 -10.94
C THR A 425 8.98 -0.41 -10.39
N CYS A 426 10.10 0.01 -9.82
CA CYS A 426 10.33 1.36 -9.31
C CYS A 426 10.64 2.32 -10.48
N PRO A 427 10.02 3.50 -10.56
CA PRO A 427 10.25 4.45 -11.65
C PRO A 427 11.68 5.04 -11.64
N PRO A 428 12.21 5.49 -12.80
CA PRO A 428 13.53 6.12 -12.90
C PRO A 428 13.57 7.54 -12.30
N ALA A 429 14.76 8.00 -11.90
CA ALA A 429 14.96 9.24 -11.14
C ALA A 429 14.52 10.54 -11.85
N ALA A 430 14.57 10.59 -13.18
CA ALA A 430 14.32 11.82 -13.96
C ALA A 430 12.83 12.16 -14.16
N ARG A 431 11.91 11.36 -13.60
CA ARG A 431 10.46 11.57 -13.70
C ARG A 431 9.75 11.54 -12.35
N ALA A 432 10.50 11.64 -11.26
CA ALA A 432 9.94 12.07 -9.99
C ALA A 432 9.56 13.55 -10.15
N THR A 433 8.34 13.82 -10.61
CA THR A 433 7.70 15.13 -10.41
C THR A 433 7.69 15.44 -8.91
N ASP A 434 7.53 16.71 -8.52
CA ASP A 434 7.46 17.12 -7.10
C ASP A 434 6.44 16.31 -6.28
N GLU A 435 5.48 15.67 -6.95
CA GLU A 435 4.51 14.70 -6.41
C GLU A 435 5.17 13.46 -5.75
N ALA A 436 6.29 12.94 -6.27
CA ALA A 436 6.98 11.77 -5.70
C ALA A 436 7.74 12.11 -4.41
N ALA A 437 8.06 13.39 -4.19
CA ALA A 437 8.63 13.88 -2.92
C ALA A 437 7.55 14.04 -1.84
N GLU A 438 6.31 14.36 -2.24
CA GLU A 438 5.13 14.36 -1.36
C GLU A 438 4.59 12.94 -1.08
N GLU A 439 4.83 12.00 -1.99
CA GLU A 439 4.42 10.58 -1.90
C GLU A 439 5.14 9.80 -0.78
N ALA A 440 6.20 10.37 -0.20
CA ALA A 440 6.79 9.88 1.06
C ALA A 440 5.86 10.13 2.28
N GLY A 441 4.78 10.88 2.10
CA GLY A 441 3.74 11.14 3.09
C GLY A 441 2.80 9.96 3.30
N ILE A 442 3.24 8.94 4.02
CA ILE A 442 2.34 8.44 5.07
C ILE A 442 2.29 9.60 6.08
N PRO A 443 1.11 10.11 6.45
CA PRO A 443 0.99 10.97 7.61
C PRO A 443 1.32 10.12 8.83
N LEU A 444 2.61 10.05 9.14
CA LEU A 444 3.11 9.77 10.46
C LEU A 444 2.30 10.69 11.40
N SER A 445 1.69 10.11 12.44
CA SER A 445 1.25 10.89 13.59
C SER A 445 2.35 11.89 13.93
N GLU A 446 2.00 13.09 14.37
CA GLU A 446 2.99 14.16 14.62
C GLU A 446 4.18 13.69 15.49
N ASP A 447 3.98 12.64 16.30
CA ASP A 447 4.98 11.92 17.08
C ASP A 447 6.04 11.12 16.30
N ASP A 448 5.81 10.70 15.06
CA ASP A 448 6.81 9.94 14.28
C ASP A 448 7.57 10.85 13.28
N THR A 449 7.24 12.16 13.18
CA THR A 449 8.00 13.16 12.38
C THR A 449 9.30 13.64 13.04
N GLN A 450 9.68 13.02 14.15
CA GLN A 450 10.66 13.52 15.13
C GLN A 450 12.14 13.56 14.68
N ARG A 451 12.55 13.01 13.54
CA ARG A 451 14.00 12.71 13.32
C ARG A 451 14.61 13.05 11.96
N ASP A 452 13.92 13.86 11.15
CA ASP A 452 14.44 14.23 9.83
C ASP A 452 15.35 15.48 9.82
N ALA A 453 15.71 16.00 11.00
CA ALA A 453 16.42 17.27 11.12
C ALA A 453 17.63 17.23 12.08
N GLN A 454 18.64 16.38 11.85
CA GLN A 454 19.97 16.69 12.40
C GLN A 454 21.15 16.05 11.63
N GLN A 455 22.00 16.95 11.09
CA GLN A 455 23.41 16.85 10.69
C GLN A 455 23.93 15.62 9.91
N TRP A 456 24.18 15.89 8.62
CA TRP A 456 24.81 15.03 7.62
C TRP A 456 26.35 15.11 7.70
N VAL A 457 27.02 13.95 7.69
CA VAL A 457 28.48 13.83 7.50
C VAL A 457 28.76 13.48 6.03
N PRO A 458 29.78 14.07 5.37
CA PRO A 458 29.96 13.94 3.92
C PRO A 458 30.40 12.55 3.51
N GLY A 459 29.90 12.11 2.36
CA GLY A 459 30.46 10.98 1.61
C GLY A 459 30.12 11.16 0.13
N TYR A 460 30.93 10.54 -0.73
CA TYR A 460 31.12 10.86 -2.15
C TYR A 460 29.94 10.59 -3.12
N ALA A 461 28.72 10.36 -2.63
CA ALA A 461 27.53 10.22 -3.47
C ALA A 461 26.76 11.55 -3.57
N SER A 462 26.34 11.94 -4.78
CA SER A 462 25.50 13.13 -4.99
C SER A 462 24.21 13.02 -4.15
N THR A 463 23.69 14.15 -3.68
CA THR A 463 22.45 14.21 -2.88
C THR A 463 21.29 13.48 -3.56
N ASN A 464 21.22 13.55 -4.89
CA ASN A 464 20.20 12.90 -5.72
C ASN A 464 20.33 11.37 -5.73
N ALA A 465 21.56 10.83 -5.82
CA ALA A 465 21.78 9.38 -5.79
C ALA A 465 21.33 8.79 -4.44
N ARG A 466 21.71 9.43 -3.33
CA ARG A 466 21.29 8.98 -1.97
C ARG A 466 19.79 9.08 -1.75
N ALA A 467 19.15 10.14 -2.23
CA ALA A 467 17.70 10.27 -2.18
C ALA A 467 17.03 9.12 -2.96
N ARG A 468 17.57 8.77 -4.13
CA ARG A 468 17.10 7.63 -4.93
C ARG A 468 17.29 6.30 -4.23
N GLY A 469 18.39 6.11 -3.51
CA GLY A 469 18.64 4.93 -2.68
C GLY A 469 17.62 4.78 -1.55
N ARG A 470 17.34 5.85 -0.81
CA ARG A 470 16.27 5.84 0.21
C ARG A 470 14.90 5.54 -0.40
N PHE A 471 14.58 6.14 -1.54
CA PHE A 471 13.34 5.85 -2.24
C PHE A 471 13.21 4.38 -2.64
N ALA A 472 14.25 3.81 -3.27
CA ALA A 472 14.26 2.41 -3.68
C ALA A 472 14.14 1.43 -2.50
N ARG A 473 14.78 1.77 -1.37
CA ARG A 473 14.68 1.04 -0.10
C ARG A 473 13.22 0.95 0.38
N ASN A 474 12.54 2.09 0.43
CA ASN A 474 11.16 2.18 0.90
C ASN A 474 10.22 1.46 -0.09
N PHE A 475 10.47 1.66 -1.38
CA PHE A 475 9.68 1.10 -2.47
C PHE A 475 9.55 -0.43 -2.38
N VAL A 476 10.63 -1.17 -2.12
CA VAL A 476 10.55 -2.64 -2.10
C VAL A 476 9.69 -3.19 -0.98
N VAL A 477 9.62 -2.50 0.17
CA VAL A 477 8.80 -2.91 1.30
C VAL A 477 7.35 -2.44 1.09
N GLN A 478 7.17 -1.14 0.87
CA GLN A 478 5.84 -0.52 0.71
C GLN A 478 5.10 -1.04 -0.51
N GLY A 479 5.80 -1.21 -1.64
CA GLY A 479 5.18 -1.75 -2.84
C GLY A 479 4.83 -3.22 -2.70
N SER A 480 5.65 -4.02 -2.00
CA SER A 480 5.29 -5.41 -1.71
C SER A 480 4.10 -5.50 -0.73
N ALA A 481 3.94 -4.53 0.17
CA ALA A 481 2.78 -4.43 1.04
C ALA A 481 1.51 -4.04 0.26
N ALA A 482 1.60 -3.08 -0.67
CA ALA A 482 0.51 -2.71 -1.55
C ALA A 482 0.08 -3.88 -2.46
N ASP A 483 1.05 -4.61 -3.00
CA ASP A 483 0.81 -5.82 -3.81
C ASP A 483 0.08 -6.91 -3.00
N TRP A 484 0.45 -7.10 -1.73
CA TRP A 484 -0.27 -7.99 -0.82
C TRP A 484 -1.68 -7.48 -0.50
N ALA A 485 -1.86 -6.18 -0.28
CA ALA A 485 -3.15 -5.58 0.03
C ALA A 485 -4.15 -5.75 -1.12
N LEU A 486 -3.71 -5.67 -2.39
CA LEU A 486 -4.56 -6.00 -3.53
C LEU A 486 -5.11 -7.43 -3.48
N LEU A 487 -4.27 -8.39 -3.09
CA LEU A 487 -4.68 -9.79 -2.94
C LEU A 487 -5.59 -10.00 -1.73
N LEU A 488 -5.38 -9.27 -0.63
CA LEU A 488 -6.30 -9.21 0.50
C LEU A 488 -7.69 -8.74 0.04
N LEU A 489 -7.76 -7.60 -0.67
CA LEU A 489 -9.02 -7.04 -1.15
C LEU A 489 -9.74 -8.00 -2.10
N ALA A 490 -9.01 -8.62 -3.03
CA ALA A 490 -9.57 -9.62 -3.94
C ALA A 490 -10.10 -10.86 -3.19
N ALA A 491 -9.37 -11.33 -2.17
CA ALA A 491 -9.79 -12.45 -1.33
C ALA A 491 -11.00 -12.10 -0.45
N LEU A 492 -11.03 -10.88 0.11
CA LEU A 492 -12.14 -10.39 0.94
C LEU A 492 -13.42 -10.25 0.11
N ARG A 493 -13.31 -9.64 -1.08
CA ARG A 493 -14.42 -9.56 -2.05
C ARG A 493 -15.00 -10.94 -2.36
N LYS A 494 -14.14 -11.95 -2.53
CA LYS A 494 -14.56 -13.33 -2.80
C LYS A 494 -15.22 -13.99 -1.59
N THR A 495 -14.65 -13.83 -0.41
CA THR A 495 -15.13 -14.50 0.82
C THR A 495 -16.42 -13.89 1.34
N CYS A 496 -16.66 -12.60 1.09
CA CYS A 496 -17.93 -11.93 1.41
C CYS A 496 -19.01 -12.06 0.32
N ALA A 497 -18.77 -12.78 -0.79
CA ALA A 497 -19.65 -12.77 -1.95
C ALA A 497 -21.07 -13.33 -1.69
N GLU A 498 -21.21 -14.22 -0.71
CA GLU A 498 -22.50 -14.82 -0.30
C GLU A 498 -23.11 -14.11 0.92
N LEU A 499 -22.46 -13.07 1.43
CA LEU A 499 -22.94 -12.26 2.55
C LEU A 499 -23.64 -11.00 2.01
N SER A 500 -24.45 -10.38 2.85
CA SER A 500 -25.01 -9.05 2.59
C SER A 500 -23.99 -7.92 2.89
N ALA A 501 -22.75 -8.30 3.22
CA ALA A 501 -21.66 -7.41 3.60
C ALA A 501 -21.06 -6.66 2.40
N GLU A 502 -20.84 -5.36 2.57
CA GLU A 502 -20.23 -4.48 1.58
C GLU A 502 -18.87 -3.98 2.08
N LEU A 503 -17.84 -4.17 1.27
CA LEU A 503 -16.54 -3.53 1.50
C LEU A 503 -16.67 -2.05 1.10
N VAL A 504 -16.57 -1.14 2.06
CA VAL A 504 -16.95 0.28 1.88
C VAL A 504 -15.80 1.27 1.99
N PHE A 505 -14.67 0.86 2.60
CA PHE A 505 -13.51 1.74 2.74
C PHE A 505 -12.21 0.95 2.82
N PHE A 506 -11.14 1.54 2.27
CA PHE A 506 -9.79 1.00 2.32
C PHE A 506 -8.78 2.15 2.40
N GLN A 507 -7.88 2.06 3.37
CA GLN A 507 -6.76 2.97 3.54
C GLN A 507 -5.50 2.17 3.88
N HIS A 508 -4.73 1.83 2.85
CA HIS A 508 -3.43 1.15 2.92
C HIS A 508 -3.44 -0.24 3.61
N ASP A 509 -3.59 -0.27 4.92
CA ASP A 509 -3.63 -1.43 5.80
C ASP A 509 -4.92 -1.52 6.62
N GLU A 510 -5.82 -0.54 6.50
CA GLU A 510 -7.16 -0.56 7.10
C GLU A 510 -8.23 -0.87 6.05
N VAL A 511 -9.17 -1.75 6.39
CA VAL A 511 -10.40 -2.03 5.62
C VAL A 511 -11.62 -1.84 6.52
N ILE A 512 -12.71 -1.34 5.94
CA ILE A 512 -14.01 -1.27 6.62
C ILE A 512 -15.03 -2.02 5.79
N VAL A 513 -15.69 -2.98 6.43
CA VAL A 513 -16.82 -3.73 5.88
C VAL A 513 -18.09 -3.29 6.63
N HIS A 514 -19.12 -2.89 5.89
CA HIS A 514 -20.44 -2.56 6.42
C HIS A 514 -21.35 -3.76 6.18
N CYS A 515 -21.91 -4.34 7.24
CA CYS A 515 -22.71 -5.57 7.15
C CYS A 515 -23.86 -5.58 8.18
N PRO A 516 -24.91 -6.39 7.96
CA PRO A 516 -25.90 -6.65 9.00
C PRO A 516 -25.26 -7.14 10.30
N GLU A 517 -25.85 -6.80 11.43
CA GLU A 517 -25.32 -7.16 12.75
C GLU A 517 -25.11 -8.67 12.92
N GLU A 518 -26.01 -9.48 12.38
CA GLU A 518 -25.96 -10.94 12.40
C GLU A 518 -24.79 -11.53 11.59
N GLU A 519 -24.25 -10.82 10.60
CA GLU A 519 -23.16 -11.29 9.73
C GLU A 519 -21.76 -10.89 10.25
N THR A 520 -21.67 -10.09 11.30
CA THR A 520 -20.40 -9.54 11.82
C THR A 520 -19.34 -10.59 12.12
N ALA A 521 -19.73 -11.71 12.76
CA ALA A 521 -18.81 -12.81 13.07
C ALA A 521 -18.29 -13.52 11.81
N ALA A 522 -19.12 -13.64 10.77
CA ALA A 522 -18.73 -14.20 9.48
C ALA A 522 -17.75 -13.27 8.77
N VAL A 523 -17.98 -11.96 8.80
CA VAL A 523 -17.09 -10.96 8.22
C VAL A 523 -15.72 -10.93 8.91
N VAL A 524 -15.67 -10.98 10.24
CA VAL A 524 -14.39 -11.07 10.99
C VAL A 524 -13.60 -12.32 10.58
N THR A 525 -14.30 -13.46 10.42
CA THR A 525 -13.68 -14.70 9.94
C THR A 525 -13.17 -14.55 8.50
N ALA A 526 -13.97 -13.95 7.62
CA ALA A 526 -13.61 -13.69 6.23
C ALA A 526 -12.34 -12.83 6.11
N ILE A 527 -12.20 -11.77 6.93
CA ILE A 527 -11.00 -10.93 6.96
C ILE A 527 -9.76 -11.75 7.34
N ARG A 528 -9.85 -12.57 8.39
CA ARG A 528 -8.75 -13.44 8.83
C ARG A 528 -8.34 -14.44 7.74
N GLU A 529 -9.32 -15.07 7.10
CA GLU A 529 -9.08 -16.04 6.03
C GLU A 529 -8.51 -15.40 4.77
N ALA A 530 -9.02 -14.22 4.40
CA ALA A 530 -8.52 -13.42 3.29
C ALA A 530 -7.05 -13.00 3.53
N ALA A 531 -6.71 -12.54 4.73
CA ALA A 531 -5.35 -12.18 5.11
C ALA A 531 -4.38 -13.37 5.02
N ALA A 532 -4.80 -14.54 5.52
CA ALA A 532 -4.02 -15.77 5.44
C ALA A 532 -3.83 -16.24 3.98
N LEU A 533 -4.89 -16.16 3.17
CA LEU A 533 -4.83 -16.50 1.75
C LEU A 533 -3.91 -15.52 0.98
N ALA A 534 -4.05 -14.22 1.20
CA ALA A 534 -3.20 -13.20 0.60
C ALA A 534 -1.72 -13.43 0.96
N GLY A 535 -1.42 -13.72 2.23
CA GLY A 535 -0.06 -14.08 2.67
C GLY A 535 0.53 -15.26 1.89
N ARG A 536 -0.24 -16.35 1.74
CA ARG A 536 0.18 -17.54 0.97
C ARG A 536 0.29 -17.27 -0.53
N LEU A 537 -0.63 -16.50 -1.13
CA LEU A 537 -0.58 -16.19 -2.56
C LEU A 537 0.62 -15.28 -2.89
N THR A 538 0.86 -14.25 -2.08
CA THR A 538 1.96 -13.31 -2.31
C THR A 538 3.31 -13.97 -2.06
N PHE A 539 3.48 -14.56 -0.87
CA PHE A 539 4.79 -14.98 -0.38
C PHE A 539 4.98 -16.50 -0.43
N GLY A 540 3.99 -17.31 -0.82
CA GLY A 540 4.07 -18.76 -0.69
C GLY A 540 4.06 -19.21 0.77
N GLU A 541 4.52 -20.43 1.03
CA GLU A 541 4.62 -20.95 2.40
C GLU A 541 5.61 -20.11 3.23
N THR A 542 5.12 -19.61 4.36
CA THR A 542 5.89 -18.76 5.28
C THR A 542 5.31 -18.85 6.70
N PRO A 543 6.16 -18.90 7.74
CA PRO A 543 5.71 -18.79 9.13
C PRO A 543 5.24 -17.37 9.50
N VAL A 544 5.49 -16.37 8.66
CA VAL A 544 5.09 -14.98 8.92
C VAL A 544 3.57 -14.88 8.96
N ARG A 545 3.04 -14.30 10.04
CA ARG A 545 1.61 -14.03 10.20
C ARG A 545 1.31 -12.58 9.81
N PHE A 546 0.11 -12.35 9.27
CA PHE A 546 -0.43 -11.03 8.92
C PHE A 546 -1.75 -10.81 9.67
N PRO A 547 -1.70 -10.59 10.99
CA PRO A 547 -2.89 -10.44 11.81
C PRO A 547 -3.56 -9.07 11.60
N PHE A 548 -4.84 -9.02 11.95
CA PHE A 548 -5.65 -7.81 11.96
C PHE A 548 -6.19 -7.59 13.37
N THR A 549 -6.13 -6.34 13.82
CA THR A 549 -6.96 -5.87 14.93
C THR A 549 -8.31 -5.48 14.36
N THR A 550 -9.38 -6.14 14.82
CA THR A 550 -10.76 -5.92 14.34
C THR A 550 -11.63 -5.31 15.43
N ALA A 551 -12.40 -4.28 15.10
CA ALA A 551 -13.45 -3.71 15.93
C ALA A 551 -14.79 -3.77 15.20
N VAL A 552 -15.83 -4.21 15.92
CA VAL A 552 -17.21 -4.21 15.42
C VAL A 552 -17.95 -3.08 16.12
N VAL A 553 -18.33 -2.05 15.37
CA VAL A 553 -18.84 -0.80 15.94
C VAL A 553 -20.02 -0.27 15.14
N GLU A 554 -20.87 0.53 15.79
CA GLU A 554 -21.90 1.30 15.10
C GLU A 554 -21.30 2.59 14.51
N CYS A 555 -20.39 3.24 15.24
CA CYS A 555 -19.70 4.44 14.79
C CYS A 555 -18.19 4.19 14.66
N TYR A 556 -17.60 4.66 13.56
CA TYR A 556 -16.15 4.49 13.32
C TYR A 556 -15.27 5.19 14.38
N ALA A 557 -15.79 6.21 15.06
CA ALA A 557 -15.08 6.86 16.16
C ALA A 557 -14.76 5.91 17.33
N ASP A 558 -15.52 4.81 17.46
CA ASP A 558 -15.40 3.84 18.55
C ASP A 558 -14.49 2.66 18.20
N ALA A 559 -14.01 2.56 16.96
CA ALA A 559 -13.19 1.44 16.51
C ALA A 559 -11.78 1.43 17.12
N LYS A 560 -11.28 2.58 17.61
CA LYS A 560 -9.95 2.78 18.21
C LYS A 560 -9.87 3.96 19.19
#